data_AF-A0A2S8Q362-F1
#
_entry.id   AF-A0A2S8Q362-F1
#
_cell.length_a   1.000
_cell.length_b   1.000
_cell.length_c   1.000
_cell.angle_alpha   90.00
_cell.angle_beta   90.00
_cell.angle_gamma   90.00
#
_symmetry.space_group_name_H-M   'P 1'
#
loop_
_entity.id
_entity.type
_entity.pdbx_description
1 polymer ?
#
loop_
_entity_poly.entity_id
_entity_poly.type
_entity_poly.pdbx_seq_one_letter_code
_entity_poly.pdbx_strand_id
1 'polypeptide(L)'
;MVEIKLKNGKVIALDGAERVRSREAKGGYLYMLNNIVYKPMNLGSSVEHCFRNADTNYGLPNVYLDVFNATFSFQDANGVTRSEEATFIKMKRIDMSNSNNRFFQISHGGEANLKNFINVESDKERLKRILRALCAARESKLRDPQGFYLSRGSDPILFCDIHCGSTPPQEIEELIKHTESRMKELFGN
;
A
#
# COMPACT_ATOMS: atom_id res chain seq x y z
N MET A 1 -12.77 -14.74 18.83
CA MET A 1 -11.34 -14.44 19.05
C MET A 1 -10.69 -14.31 17.69
N VAL A 2 -9.98 -13.21 17.45
CA VAL A 2 -9.25 -13.00 16.19
C VAL A 2 -7.76 -12.93 16.51
N GLU A 3 -6.95 -13.79 15.89
CA GLU A 3 -5.51 -13.88 16.18
C GLU A 3 -4.69 -14.38 15.00
N ILE A 4 -3.41 -14.02 15.01
CA ILE A 4 -2.39 -14.51 14.07
C ILE A 4 -1.40 -15.37 14.86
N LYS A 5 -1.29 -16.65 14.51
CA LYS A 5 -0.31 -17.57 15.09
C LYS A 5 0.84 -17.78 14.11
N LEU A 6 2.01 -17.27 14.49
CA LEU A 6 3.25 -17.37 13.71
C LEU A 6 3.84 -18.79 13.79
N LYS A 7 4.68 -19.15 12.81
CA LYS A 7 5.34 -20.48 12.75
C LYS A 7 6.18 -20.82 13.99
N ASN A 8 6.74 -19.81 14.66
CA ASN A 8 7.49 -19.98 15.89
C ASN A 8 6.61 -20.10 17.16
N GLY A 9 5.29 -20.20 17.00
CA GLY A 9 4.34 -20.33 18.10
C GLY A 9 3.90 -19.01 18.73
N LYS A 10 4.51 -17.87 18.36
CA LYS A 10 4.09 -16.56 18.87
C LYS A 10 2.69 -16.21 18.35
N VAL A 11 1.85 -15.69 19.24
CA VAL A 11 0.49 -15.24 18.93
C VAL A 11 0.43 -13.71 18.92
N ILE A 12 -0.23 -13.14 17.92
CA ILE A 12 -0.62 -11.73 17.85
C ILE A 12 -2.14 -11.69 18.00
N ALA A 13 -2.62 -11.27 19.17
CA ALA A 13 -4.04 -11.08 19.42
C ALA A 13 -4.55 -9.81 18.73
N LEU A 14 -5.67 -9.90 18.01
CA LEU A 14 -6.30 -8.81 17.28
C LEU A 14 -7.65 -8.40 17.88
N ASP A 15 -8.03 -8.91 19.05
CA ASP A 15 -9.33 -8.64 19.69
C ASP A 15 -9.54 -7.16 20.07
N GLY A 16 -8.46 -6.37 20.16
CA GLY A 16 -8.50 -4.91 20.34
C GLY A 16 -8.20 -4.09 19.08
N ALA A 17 -8.05 -4.74 17.92
CA ALA A 17 -7.75 -4.04 16.68
C ALA A 17 -9.00 -3.36 16.09
N GLU A 18 -8.82 -2.15 15.55
CA GLU A 18 -9.82 -1.54 14.68
C GLU A 18 -9.94 -2.39 13.40
N ARG A 19 -11.17 -2.60 12.92
CA ARG A 19 -11.47 -3.40 11.74
C ARG A 19 -12.01 -2.54 10.63
N VAL A 20 -11.40 -2.63 9.45
CA VAL A 20 -11.90 -1.97 8.24
C VAL A 20 -12.19 -3.02 7.18
N ARG A 21 -13.34 -2.89 6.51
CA ARG A 21 -13.77 -3.83 5.48
C ARG A 21 -12.82 -3.79 4.29
N SER A 22 -12.42 -4.96 3.82
CA SER A 22 -11.71 -5.14 2.55
C SER A 22 -12.19 -6.43 1.90
N ARG A 23 -12.66 -6.31 0.65
CA ARG A 23 -13.20 -7.45 -0.10
C ARG A 23 -12.16 -8.52 -0.40
N GLU A 24 -10.89 -8.13 -0.43
CA GLU A 24 -9.77 -9.01 -0.77
C GLU A 24 -9.17 -9.69 0.44
N ALA A 25 -9.39 -9.11 1.62
CA ALA A 25 -8.87 -9.66 2.85
C ALA A 25 -9.60 -10.96 3.20
N LYS A 26 -8.84 -11.99 3.58
CA LYS A 26 -9.39 -13.22 4.14
C LYS A 26 -10.15 -12.89 5.42
N GLY A 27 -11.40 -13.34 5.50
CA GLY A 27 -12.31 -12.94 6.57
C GLY A 27 -12.92 -11.53 6.41
N GLY A 28 -12.63 -10.82 5.32
CA GLY A 28 -13.31 -9.58 4.92
C GLY A 28 -12.83 -8.29 5.59
N TYR A 29 -11.79 -8.35 6.42
CA TYR A 29 -11.29 -7.21 7.18
C TYR A 29 -9.76 -7.11 7.17
N LEU A 30 -9.26 -5.88 7.16
CA LEU A 30 -7.92 -5.54 7.65
C LEU A 30 -8.01 -5.11 9.11
N TYR A 31 -6.94 -5.38 9.86
CA TYR A 31 -6.88 -5.19 11.30
C TYR A 31 -5.81 -4.16 11.63
N MET A 32 -6.20 -3.06 12.27
CA MET A 32 -5.29 -2.01 12.71
C MET A 32 -5.05 -2.15 14.21
N LEU A 33 -3.84 -2.56 14.57
CA LEU A 33 -3.41 -2.68 15.95
C LEU A 33 -2.25 -1.70 16.19
N ASN A 34 -2.49 -0.72 17.06
CA ASN A 34 -1.57 0.40 17.28
C ASN A 34 -1.22 1.11 15.96
N ASN A 35 0.07 1.19 15.62
CA ASN A 35 0.60 1.79 14.41
C ASN A 35 0.86 0.76 13.29
N ILE A 36 0.30 -0.45 13.38
CA ILE A 36 0.47 -1.51 12.39
C ILE A 36 -0.90 -1.94 11.83
N VAL A 37 -0.94 -2.15 10.52
CA VAL A 37 -2.07 -2.71 9.80
C VAL A 37 -1.68 -4.12 9.34
N TYR A 38 -2.58 -5.08 9.55
CA TYR A 38 -2.46 -6.45 9.10
C TYR A 38 -3.58 -6.74 8.10
N LYS A 39 -3.22 -7.01 6.83
CA LYS A 39 -4.15 -7.44 5.78
C LYS A 39 -3.95 -8.96 5.57
N PRO A 40 -4.82 -9.82 6.11
CA PRO A 40 -4.77 -11.25 5.82
C PRO A 40 -5.25 -11.50 4.40
N MET A 41 -4.53 -12.30 3.63
CA MET A 41 -4.86 -12.71 2.26
C MET A 41 -5.01 -14.23 2.22
N ASN A 42 -5.74 -14.73 1.23
CA ASN A 42 -5.67 -16.16 0.91
C ASN A 42 -4.21 -16.54 0.60
N LEU A 43 -3.78 -17.69 1.10
CA LEU A 43 -2.41 -18.15 0.94
C LEU A 43 -2.02 -18.14 -0.55
N GLY A 44 -1.01 -17.35 -0.89
CA GLY A 44 -0.62 -17.14 -2.28
C GLY A 44 0.85 -16.80 -2.41
N SER A 45 1.63 -17.70 -3.01
CA SER A 45 3.05 -17.48 -3.33
C SER A 45 3.26 -16.26 -4.24
N SER A 46 2.26 -15.91 -5.04
CA SER A 46 2.24 -14.70 -5.87
C SER A 46 2.26 -13.42 -5.03
N VAL A 47 1.57 -13.36 -3.89
CA VAL A 47 1.58 -12.18 -3.01
C VAL A 47 2.99 -11.97 -2.46
N GLU A 48 3.60 -13.01 -1.88
CA GLU A 48 4.95 -12.91 -1.33
C GLU A 48 6.00 -12.55 -2.42
N HIS A 49 5.84 -13.07 -3.63
CA HIS A 49 6.73 -12.76 -4.76
C HIS A 49 6.57 -11.32 -5.26
N CYS A 50 5.34 -10.86 -5.49
CA CYS A 50 5.05 -9.50 -5.93
C CYS A 50 5.59 -8.46 -4.94
N PHE A 51 5.40 -8.69 -3.64
CA PHE A 51 5.88 -7.79 -2.59
C PHE A 51 7.41 -7.77 -2.48
N ARG A 52 8.07 -8.93 -2.49
CA ARG A 52 9.53 -8.99 -2.45
C ARG A 52 10.18 -8.33 -3.66
N ASN A 53 9.58 -8.48 -4.85
CA ASN A 53 10.09 -7.85 -6.07
C ASN A 53 9.91 -6.32 -6.04
N ALA A 54 8.74 -5.84 -5.58
CA ALA A 54 8.44 -4.41 -5.47
C ALA A 54 9.45 -3.66 -4.58
N ASP A 55 9.82 -4.26 -3.45
CA ASP A 55 10.79 -3.68 -2.51
C ASP A 55 12.23 -3.83 -3.00
N THR A 56 12.66 -5.07 -3.31
CA THR A 56 14.08 -5.38 -3.58
C THR A 56 14.58 -4.81 -4.91
N ASN A 57 13.76 -4.87 -5.96
CA ASN A 57 14.24 -4.58 -7.32
C ASN A 57 13.98 -3.13 -7.74
N TYR A 58 12.99 -2.48 -7.14
CA TYR A 58 12.53 -1.16 -7.59
C TYR A 58 12.62 -0.08 -6.49
N GLY A 59 12.95 -0.47 -5.25
CA GLY A 59 13.18 0.45 -4.14
C GLY A 59 11.99 1.38 -3.90
N LEU A 60 10.78 0.82 -3.99
CA LEU A 60 9.53 1.53 -3.73
C LEU A 60 9.52 2.02 -2.27
N PRO A 61 9.34 3.32 -2.00
CA PRO A 61 9.15 3.80 -0.64
C PRO A 61 7.86 3.18 -0.09
N ASN A 62 7.98 2.40 0.97
CA ASN A 62 6.91 1.48 1.36
C ASN A 62 6.38 1.66 2.78
N VAL A 63 5.07 1.49 2.92
CA VAL A 63 4.46 1.21 4.23
C VAL A 63 4.63 -0.24 4.64
N TYR A 64 4.94 -1.15 3.70
CA TYR A 64 5.13 -2.56 4.02
C TYR A 64 6.34 -2.74 4.92
N LEU A 65 6.12 -3.51 5.98
CA LEU A 65 7.13 -3.90 6.94
C LEU A 65 7.52 -5.37 6.75
N ASP A 66 6.56 -6.19 6.32
CA ASP A 66 6.77 -7.64 6.15
C ASP A 66 5.65 -8.29 5.33
N VAL A 67 5.94 -9.43 4.71
CA VAL A 67 4.96 -10.36 4.16
C VAL A 67 5.30 -11.78 4.60
N PHE A 68 4.39 -12.42 5.32
CA PHE A 68 4.66 -13.72 5.92
C PHE A 68 3.42 -14.63 5.97
N ASN A 69 3.64 -15.93 6.01
CA ASN A 69 2.58 -16.92 6.16
C ASN A 69 2.38 -17.29 7.64
N ALA A 70 1.13 -17.33 8.09
CA ALA A 70 0.75 -17.67 9.46
C ALA A 70 -0.64 -18.31 9.50
N THR A 71 -0.97 -18.97 10.61
CA THR A 71 -2.34 -19.43 10.86
C THR A 71 -3.18 -18.25 11.34
N PHE A 72 -4.29 -18.00 10.67
CA PHE A 72 -5.23 -16.94 10.99
C PHE A 72 -6.51 -17.54 11.58
N SER A 73 -6.82 -17.17 12.82
CA SER A 73 -8.08 -17.53 13.46
C SER A 73 -9.03 -16.33 13.44
N PHE A 74 -10.24 -16.52 12.92
CA PHE A 74 -11.24 -15.45 12.80
C PHE A 74 -12.67 -16.01 12.82
N GLN A 75 -13.66 -15.15 13.07
CA GLN A 75 -15.07 -15.50 12.90
C GLN A 75 -15.52 -15.16 11.48
N ASP A 76 -16.12 -16.14 10.80
CA ASP A 76 -16.75 -15.91 9.50
C ASP A 76 -18.10 -15.16 9.64
N ALA A 77 -18.76 -14.92 8.51
CA ALA A 77 -20.04 -14.21 8.47
C ALA A 77 -21.17 -14.92 9.24
N ASN A 78 -21.04 -16.23 9.49
CA ASN A 78 -22.01 -17.03 10.23
C ASN A 78 -21.65 -17.13 11.72
N GLY A 79 -20.61 -16.43 12.18
CA GLY A 79 -20.11 -16.47 13.55
C GLY A 79 -19.29 -17.72 13.88
N VAL A 80 -18.98 -18.56 12.90
CA VAL A 80 -18.17 -19.77 13.10
C VAL A 80 -16.70 -19.37 13.16
N THR A 81 -16.00 -19.84 14.19
CA THR A 81 -14.56 -19.62 14.30
C THR A 81 -13.85 -20.57 13.33
N ARG A 82 -13.10 -20.01 12.40
CA ARG A 82 -12.22 -20.73 11.48
C ARG A 82 -10.77 -20.47 11.86
N SER A 83 -9.90 -21.45 11.64
CA SER A 83 -8.46 -21.30 11.79
C SER A 83 -7.79 -21.92 10.58
N GLU A 84 -7.18 -21.07 9.75
CA GLU A 84 -6.71 -21.45 8.41
C GLU A 84 -5.39 -20.75 8.10
N GLU A 85 -4.57 -21.31 7.21
CA GLU A 85 -3.38 -20.61 6.73
C GLU A 85 -3.76 -19.37 5.90
N ALA A 86 -2.94 -18.33 6.03
CA ALA A 86 -3.07 -17.06 5.34
C ALA A 86 -1.69 -16.43 5.10
N THR A 87 -1.58 -15.65 4.03
CA THR A 87 -0.45 -14.74 3.82
C THR A 87 -0.83 -13.38 4.40
N PHE A 88 -0.02 -12.82 5.27
CA PHE A 88 -0.24 -11.51 5.87
C PHE A 88 0.66 -10.47 5.23
N ILE A 89 0.03 -9.38 4.79
CA ILE A 89 0.76 -8.14 4.48
C ILE A 89 0.72 -7.28 5.74
N LYS A 90 1.91 -6.99 6.29
CA LYS A 90 2.09 -6.14 7.46
C LYS A 90 2.55 -4.76 7.01
N MET A 91 1.79 -3.74 7.38
CA MET A 91 2.02 -2.35 6.98
C MET A 91 2.11 -1.42 8.19
N LYS A 92 2.82 -0.31 8.06
CA LYS A 92 2.70 0.82 8.97
C LYS A 92 1.35 1.51 8.75
N ARG A 93 0.63 1.81 9.83
CA ARG A 93 -0.57 2.65 9.80
C ARG A 93 -0.16 4.07 9.41
N ILE A 94 -0.81 4.61 8.39
CA ILE A 94 -0.69 6.02 8.03
C ILE A 94 -1.63 6.84 8.90
N ASP A 95 -1.09 7.88 9.52
CA ASP A 95 -1.88 8.85 10.27
C ASP A 95 -2.68 9.73 9.30
N MET A 96 -3.99 9.49 9.28
CA MET A 96 -4.97 10.21 8.46
C MET A 96 -5.60 11.40 9.20
N SER A 97 -5.23 11.65 10.47
CA SER A 97 -5.73 12.82 11.21
C SER A 97 -5.19 14.15 10.63
N ASN A 98 -4.02 14.11 10.00
CA ASN A 98 -3.55 15.19 9.15
C ASN A 98 -4.39 15.22 7.87
N SER A 99 -5.24 16.23 7.72
CA SER A 99 -6.16 16.42 6.60
C SER A 99 -5.48 16.49 5.23
N ASN A 100 -4.17 16.68 5.19
CA ASN A 100 -3.41 16.76 3.94
C ASN A 100 -2.83 15.40 3.51
N ASN A 101 -2.92 14.37 4.36
CA ASN A 101 -2.65 12.99 3.96
C ASN A 101 -3.93 12.39 3.37
N ARG A 102 -3.82 11.74 2.21
CA ARG A 102 -4.99 11.23 1.50
C ARG A 102 -4.67 9.88 0.88
N PHE A 103 -5.67 9.01 0.90
CA PHE A 103 -5.66 7.78 0.12
C PHE A 103 -5.88 8.09 -1.36
N PHE A 104 -5.23 7.33 -2.23
CA PHE A 104 -5.50 7.33 -3.66
C PHE A 104 -5.63 5.89 -4.17
N GLN A 105 -6.47 5.73 -5.18
CA GLN A 105 -6.57 4.54 -6.01
C GLN A 105 -6.76 5.06 -7.44
N ILE A 106 -5.83 4.74 -8.33
CA ILE A 106 -5.81 5.29 -9.70
C ILE A 106 -7.16 5.08 -10.39
N SER A 107 -7.68 3.84 -10.35
CA SER A 107 -8.96 3.47 -10.98
C SER A 107 -10.22 4.15 -10.41
N HIS A 108 -10.11 4.83 -9.25
CA HIS A 108 -11.23 5.49 -8.58
C HIS A 108 -11.00 7.00 -8.46
N GLY A 109 -10.43 7.61 -9.51
CA GLY A 109 -10.18 9.06 -9.56
C GLY A 109 -8.97 9.54 -8.76
N GLY A 110 -8.15 8.61 -8.25
CA GLY A 110 -6.92 8.92 -7.51
C GLY A 110 -5.86 9.64 -8.36
N GLU A 111 -5.90 9.47 -9.68
CA GLU A 111 -4.99 10.13 -10.62
C GLU A 111 -5.11 11.67 -10.57
N ALA A 112 -6.32 12.21 -10.67
CA ALA A 112 -6.55 13.66 -10.60
C ALA A 112 -6.09 14.25 -9.25
N ASN A 113 -6.30 13.50 -8.17
CA ASN A 113 -5.86 13.88 -6.84
C ASN A 113 -4.33 13.93 -6.73
N LEU A 114 -3.63 12.95 -7.32
CA LEU A 114 -2.16 12.94 -7.38
C LEU A 114 -1.63 14.09 -8.25
N LYS A 115 -2.23 14.36 -9.42
CA LYS A 115 -1.87 15.52 -10.26
C LYS A 115 -1.98 16.83 -9.48
N ASN A 116 -3.06 17.03 -8.72
CA ASN A 116 -3.24 18.21 -7.87
C ASN A 116 -2.19 18.30 -6.76
N PHE A 117 -1.89 17.18 -6.09
CA PHE A 117 -0.84 17.11 -5.08
C PHE A 117 0.55 17.48 -5.66
N ILE A 118 0.87 17.00 -6.86
CA ILE A 118 2.11 17.32 -7.57
C ILE A 118 2.18 18.81 -7.95
N ASN A 119 1.06 19.41 -8.40
CA ASN A 119 1.01 20.82 -8.80
C ASN A 119 1.36 21.78 -7.65
N VAL A 120 0.93 21.45 -6.43
CA VAL A 120 1.19 22.29 -5.24
C VAL A 120 2.55 22.01 -4.59
N GLU A 121 3.26 20.96 -5.02
CA GLU A 121 4.61 20.68 -4.54
C GLU A 121 5.63 21.62 -5.20
N SER A 122 6.53 22.17 -4.37
CA SER A 122 7.54 23.15 -4.78
C SER A 122 8.95 22.77 -4.33
N ASP A 123 9.10 21.69 -3.54
CA ASP A 123 10.40 21.15 -3.18
C ASP A 123 10.90 20.19 -4.27
N LYS A 124 12.06 20.54 -4.85
CA LYS A 124 12.73 19.77 -5.92
C LYS A 124 13.03 18.33 -5.51
N GLU A 125 13.51 18.12 -4.30
CA GLU A 125 13.87 16.79 -3.81
C GLU A 125 12.63 15.96 -3.49
N ARG A 126 11.54 16.58 -3.03
CA ARG A 126 10.25 15.90 -2.88
C ARG A 126 9.67 15.49 -4.22
N LEU A 127 9.70 16.35 -5.25
CA LEU A 127 9.27 16.01 -6.61
C LEU A 127 10.09 14.86 -7.21
N LYS A 128 11.41 14.84 -7.02
CA LYS A 128 12.26 13.69 -7.43
C LYS A 128 11.83 12.38 -6.76
N ARG A 129 11.46 12.43 -5.47
CA ARG A 129 10.99 11.24 -4.75
C ARG A 129 9.61 10.78 -5.22
N ILE A 130 8.70 11.72 -5.54
CA ILE A 130 7.43 11.42 -6.20
C ILE A 130 7.68 10.71 -7.54
N LEU A 131 8.53 11.29 -8.38
CA LEU A 131 8.87 10.71 -9.69
C LEU A 131 9.45 9.30 -9.55
N ARG A 132 10.39 9.10 -8.62
CA ARG A 132 10.96 7.78 -8.33
C ARG A 132 9.89 6.76 -7.94
N ALA A 133 8.95 7.13 -7.07
CA ALA A 133 7.86 6.25 -6.64
C ALA A 133 6.94 5.86 -7.81
N LEU A 134 6.58 6.81 -8.68
CA LEU A 134 5.76 6.56 -9.86
C LEU A 134 6.46 5.66 -10.89
N CYS A 135 7.74 5.93 -11.19
CA CYS A 135 8.55 5.07 -12.06
C CYS A 135 8.65 3.66 -11.50
N ALA A 136 8.89 3.51 -10.20
CA ALA A 136 8.97 2.19 -9.58
C ALA A 136 7.62 1.43 -9.61
N ALA A 137 6.49 2.13 -9.52
CA ALA A 137 5.16 1.53 -9.70
C ALA A 137 4.95 1.03 -11.13
N ARG A 138 5.41 1.79 -12.14
CA ARG A 138 5.42 1.37 -13.55
C ARG A 138 6.26 0.12 -13.75
N GLU A 139 7.51 0.13 -13.28
CA GLU A 139 8.44 -1.00 -13.45
C GLU A 139 7.97 -2.28 -12.73
N SER A 140 7.28 -2.10 -11.60
CA SER A 140 6.62 -3.20 -10.87
C SER A 140 5.33 -3.69 -11.55
N LYS A 141 4.93 -3.07 -12.67
CA LYS A 141 3.73 -3.36 -13.46
C LYS A 141 2.46 -3.39 -12.60
N LEU A 142 2.33 -2.45 -11.66
CA LEU A 142 1.13 -2.33 -10.83
C LEU A 142 -0.06 -1.97 -11.72
N ARG A 143 -1.09 -2.81 -11.75
CA ARG A 143 -2.30 -2.68 -12.58
C ARG A 143 -3.22 -1.55 -12.10
N ASP A 144 -3.39 -1.43 -10.79
CA ASP A 144 -4.18 -0.37 -10.17
C ASP A 144 -3.46 0.12 -8.91
N PRO A 145 -2.45 1.00 -9.05
CA PRO A 145 -1.68 1.49 -7.92
C PRO A 145 -2.57 2.19 -6.89
N GLN A 146 -2.45 1.77 -5.64
CA GLN A 146 -3.17 2.35 -4.51
C GLN A 146 -2.22 2.66 -3.38
N GLY A 147 -2.51 3.72 -2.66
CA GLY A 147 -1.60 4.19 -1.63
C GLY A 147 -2.05 5.46 -0.96
N PHE A 148 -1.08 6.15 -0.37
CA PHE A 148 -1.24 7.42 0.28
C PHE A 148 -0.25 8.41 -0.31
N TYR A 149 -0.69 9.63 -0.56
CA TYR A 149 0.25 10.75 -0.68
C TYR A 149 0.29 11.51 0.64
N LEU A 150 1.52 11.80 1.09
CA LEU A 150 1.79 12.37 2.40
C LEU A 150 2.25 13.81 2.26
N SER A 151 1.57 14.67 3.02
CA SER A 151 1.87 16.10 3.09
C SER A 151 3.20 16.42 3.77
N ARG A 152 3.74 15.49 4.55
CA ARG A 152 5.00 15.61 5.31
C ARG A 152 5.75 14.29 5.31
N GLY A 153 7.06 14.34 5.56
CA GLY A 153 7.93 13.16 5.65
C GLY A 153 8.83 12.98 4.43
N SER A 154 9.77 12.04 4.53
CA SER A 154 10.72 11.70 3.46
C SER A 154 10.02 11.13 2.23
N ASP A 155 8.97 10.36 2.43
CA ASP A 155 8.34 9.56 1.37
C ASP A 155 6.95 10.13 1.04
N PRO A 156 6.85 10.98 0.00
CA PRO A 156 5.64 11.73 -0.33
C PRO A 156 4.54 10.86 -0.94
N ILE A 157 4.87 9.66 -1.42
CA ILE A 157 3.92 8.66 -1.91
C ILE A 157 4.31 7.31 -1.30
N LEU A 158 3.34 6.60 -0.75
CA LEU A 158 3.49 5.27 -0.18
C LEU A 158 2.41 4.35 -0.74
N PHE A 159 2.79 3.25 -1.39
CA PHE A 159 1.84 2.29 -1.93
C PHE A 159 1.41 1.29 -0.86
N CYS A 160 0.10 0.99 -0.77
CA CYS A 160 -0.47 0.08 0.23
C CYS A 160 -1.29 -1.08 -0.36
N ASP A 161 -1.54 -1.07 -1.68
CA ASP A 161 -2.04 -2.25 -2.38
C ASP A 161 -1.25 -2.50 -3.66
N ILE A 162 -0.94 -3.77 -3.94
CA ILE A 162 -0.17 -4.20 -5.11
C ILE A 162 -0.99 -5.24 -5.88
N HIS A 163 -1.80 -4.77 -6.82
CA HIS A 163 -2.30 -5.61 -7.91
C HIS A 163 -1.26 -5.64 -9.01
N CYS A 164 -0.35 -6.62 -9.02
CA CYS A 164 0.57 -6.76 -10.16
C CYS A 164 -0.20 -7.23 -11.40
N GLY A 165 -0.02 -6.52 -12.51
CA GLY A 165 -0.51 -6.89 -13.84
C GLY A 165 0.65 -7.09 -14.82
N SER A 166 0.31 -7.49 -16.06
CA SER A 166 1.29 -7.58 -17.15
C SER A 166 1.61 -6.22 -17.79
N THR A 167 0.70 -5.26 -17.64
CA THR A 167 0.76 -3.94 -18.26
C THR A 167 0.39 -2.88 -17.22
N PRO A 168 1.25 -1.88 -16.96
CA PRO A 168 0.89 -0.76 -16.09
C PRO A 168 -0.23 0.10 -16.73
N PRO A 169 -1.09 0.74 -15.92
CA PRO A 169 -2.13 1.65 -16.40
C PRO A 169 -1.50 2.88 -17.06
N GLN A 170 -2.13 3.39 -18.12
CA GLN A 170 -1.66 4.57 -18.85
C GLN A 170 -1.54 5.79 -17.93
N GLU A 171 -2.42 5.87 -16.94
CA GLU A 171 -2.51 6.91 -15.91
C GLU A 171 -1.18 7.08 -15.14
N ILE A 172 -0.40 6.00 -14.95
CA ILE A 172 0.93 6.11 -14.33
C ILE A 172 1.93 6.79 -15.25
N GLU A 173 1.92 6.49 -16.56
CA GLU A 173 2.77 7.19 -17.53
C GLU A 173 2.43 8.68 -17.61
N GLU A 174 1.14 9.01 -17.51
CA GLU A 174 0.69 10.40 -17.48
C GLU A 174 1.14 11.14 -16.22
N LEU A 175 1.08 10.49 -15.06
CA LEU A 175 1.58 11.04 -13.80
C LEU A 175 3.11 11.26 -13.82
N ILE A 176 3.86 10.35 -14.44
CA ILE A 176 5.32 10.49 -14.65
C ILE A 176 5.60 11.73 -15.49
N LYS A 177 5.00 11.83 -16.69
CA LYS A 177 5.16 12.98 -17.58
C LYS A 177 4.74 14.30 -16.93
N HIS A 178 3.66 14.27 -16.16
CA HIS A 178 3.16 15.43 -15.41
C HIS A 178 4.18 15.89 -14.36
N THR A 179 4.77 14.96 -13.61
CA THR A 179 5.80 15.26 -12.61
C THR A 179 7.07 15.82 -13.24
N GLU A 180 7.54 15.23 -14.35
CA GLU A 180 8.69 15.71 -15.10
C GLU A 180 8.48 17.14 -15.63
N SER A 181 7.28 17.40 -16.19
CA SER A 181 6.89 18.72 -16.68
C SER A 181 6.91 19.75 -15.55
N ARG A 182 6.32 19.41 -14.40
CA ARG A 182 6.31 20.29 -13.22
C ARG A 182 7.72 20.62 -12.72
N MET A 183 8.61 19.63 -12.69
CA MET A 183 10.02 19.85 -12.33
C MET A 183 10.73 20.77 -13.32
N LYS A 184 10.45 20.64 -14.62
CA LYS A 184 11.01 21.51 -15.66
C LYS A 184 10.50 22.95 -15.53
N GLU A 185 9.21 23.15 -15.26
CA GLU A 185 8.62 24.49 -15.04
C GLU A 185 9.27 25.23 -13.86
N LEU A 186 9.53 24.55 -12.75
CA LEU A 186 10.02 25.18 -11.52
C LEU A 186 11.54 25.34 -11.47
N PHE A 187 12.28 24.42 -12.08
CA PHE A 187 13.74 24.33 -11.89
C PHE A 187 14.52 24.17 -13.20
N GLY A 188 13.82 24.17 -14.34
CA GLY A 188 14.46 24.21 -15.65
C GLY A 188 14.92 25.63 -15.94
N ASN A 189 16.21 25.75 -16.27
CA ASN A 189 16.64 26.77 -17.24
C ASN A 189 16.35 26.23 -18.64
#